data_AF-A0A8T1C2Y0-F1
#
_entry.id   AF-A0A8T1C2Y0-F1
#
_cell.length_a   1.000
_cell.length_b   1.000
_cell.length_c   1.000
_cell.angle_alpha   90.00
_cell.angle_beta   90.00
_cell.angle_gamma   90.00
#
_symmetry.space_group_name_H-M   'P 1'
#
loop_
_entity.id
_entity.type
_entity.pdbx_description
1 polymer ?
#
loop_
_entity_poly.entity_id
_entity_poly.type
_entity_poly.pdbx_seq_one_letter_code
_entity_poly.pdbx_strand_id
1 'polypeptide(L)'
;GALGDYFGEMRVEAPGQLVIFLETFNWSLEDGTPSYHVRSCIEFHRNGRLSVSGDILVTTGSSTFTAEEIPYVGEMTLRAKRKSVEKASARRYHAADGRHVTLYTMKQVRVEPATCNEVSGFA
;
A
#
# COMPACT_ATOMS: atom_id res chain seq x y z
N GLY A 1 -8.06 9.35 6.62
CA GLY A 1 -9.43 9.79 6.94
C GLY A 1 -10.31 8.58 7.20
N ALA A 2 -11.63 8.81 7.26
CA ALA A 2 -12.63 7.81 7.68
C ALA A 2 -12.72 6.54 6.81
N LEU A 3 -12.22 6.59 5.57
CA LEU A 3 -12.22 5.48 4.61
C LEU A 3 -10.83 4.90 4.35
N GLY A 4 -9.83 5.40 5.09
CA GLY A 4 -8.45 5.00 4.90
C GLY A 4 -7.47 6.17 4.86
N ASP A 5 -6.21 5.83 5.02
CA ASP A 5 -5.08 6.74 5.07
C ASP A 5 -4.08 6.36 3.97
N TYR A 6 -3.33 7.33 3.45
CA TYR A 6 -2.30 7.03 2.46
C TYR A 6 -1.02 7.81 2.70
N PHE A 7 0.10 7.23 2.29
CA PHE A 7 1.40 7.85 2.24
C PHE A 7 1.98 7.64 0.86
N GLY A 8 2.38 8.72 0.21
CA GLY A 8 2.95 8.68 -1.14
C GLY A 8 4.33 9.33 -1.14
N GLU A 9 5.28 8.68 -1.80
CA GLU A 9 6.56 9.26 -2.19
C GLU A 9 6.71 9.10 -3.71
N MET A 10 7.13 10.16 -4.38
CA MET A 10 7.42 10.14 -5.81
C MET A 10 8.84 10.63 -6.02
N ARG A 11 9.62 9.90 -6.82
CA ARG A 11 10.98 10.29 -7.17
C ARG A 11 11.38 9.83 -8.56
N VAL A 12 12.35 10.53 -9.12
CA VAL A 12 13.00 10.15 -10.37
C VAL A 12 14.30 9.43 -10.00
N GLU A 13 14.34 8.11 -10.17
CA GLU A 13 15.52 7.27 -9.82
C GLU A 13 16.64 7.39 -10.85
N ALA A 14 16.25 7.51 -12.13
CA ALA A 14 17.16 7.63 -13.25
C ALA A 14 16.50 8.48 -14.35
N PRO A 15 17.28 9.03 -15.31
CA PRO A 15 16.70 9.74 -16.45
C PRO A 15 15.65 8.90 -17.17
N GLY A 16 14.39 9.34 -17.12
CA GLY A 16 13.28 8.60 -17.72
C GLY A 16 12.76 7.41 -16.91
N GLN A 17 13.06 7.32 -15.60
CA GLN A 17 12.43 6.39 -14.68
C GLN A 17 11.76 7.16 -13.53
N LEU A 18 10.44 7.15 -13.50
CA LEU A 18 9.63 7.67 -12.41
C LEU A 18 9.22 6.51 -11.51
N VAL A 19 9.45 6.63 -10.21
CA VAL A 19 9.03 5.65 -9.21
C VAL A 19 8.10 6.31 -8.21
N ILE A 20 6.97 5.66 -7.93
CA ILE A 20 5.97 6.07 -6.95
C ILE A 20 5.84 4.96 -5.91
N PHE A 21 6.15 5.27 -4.67
CA PHE A 21 5.83 4.43 -3.53
C PHE A 21 4.52 4.90 -2.94
N LEU A 22 3.53 4.00 -2.89
CA LEU A 22 2.22 4.29 -2.33
C LEU A 22 1.91 3.27 -1.24
N GLU A 23 1.76 3.74 -0.01
CA GLU A 23 1.18 2.97 1.08
C GLU A 23 -0.26 3.43 1.29
N THR A 24 -1.21 2.49 1.32
CA THR A 24 -2.62 2.76 1.64
C THR A 24 -3.06 1.88 2.80
N PHE A 25 -3.85 2.46 3.69
CA PHE A 25 -4.42 1.80 4.85
C PHE A 25 -5.93 1.88 4.72
N ASN A 26 -6.61 0.74 4.68
CA ASN A 26 -8.06 0.64 4.77
C ASN A 26 -8.40 0.10 6.15
N TRP A 27 -8.98 0.95 6.99
CA TRP A 27 -9.25 0.62 8.39
C TRP A 27 -10.66 0.07 8.56
N SER A 28 -10.76 -1.05 9.26
CA SER A 28 -11.98 -1.46 9.94
C SER A 28 -11.72 -1.54 11.44
N LEU A 29 -12.48 -0.74 12.19
CA LEU A 29 -12.41 -0.69 13.65
C LEU A 29 -13.43 -1.63 14.30
N GLU A 30 -14.32 -2.23 13.51
CA GLU A 30 -15.22 -3.27 13.98
C GLU A 30 -14.42 -4.55 14.26
N ASP A 31 -14.66 -5.16 15.43
CA ASP A 31 -13.89 -6.32 15.84
C ASP A 31 -14.13 -7.51 14.91
N GLY A 32 -13.08 -8.29 14.65
CA GLY A 32 -13.11 -9.38 13.68
C GLY A 32 -13.16 -8.96 12.21
N THR A 33 -13.32 -7.67 11.89
CA THR A 33 -13.34 -7.19 10.51
C THR A 33 -11.92 -6.85 10.02
N PRO A 34 -11.53 -7.30 8.81
CA PRO A 34 -10.19 -7.08 8.31
C PRO A 34 -9.91 -5.59 8.02
N SER A 35 -8.71 -5.17 8.39
CA SER A 35 -8.05 -3.95 7.95
C SER A 35 -6.91 -4.31 7.00
N TYR A 36 -6.65 -3.48 5.99
CA TYR A 36 -5.66 -3.75 4.95
C TYR A 36 -4.60 -2.67 4.93
N HIS A 37 -3.32 -3.07 4.99
CA HIS A 37 -2.19 -2.20 4.67
C HIS A 37 -1.59 -2.68 3.35
N VAL A 38 -1.73 -1.87 2.31
CA VAL A 38 -1.23 -2.16 0.96
C VAL A 38 -0.01 -1.29 0.73
N ARG A 39 1.10 -1.88 0.29
CA ARG A 39 2.31 -1.15 -0.11
C ARG A 39 2.61 -1.47 -1.56
N SER A 40 2.66 -0.43 -2.37
CA SER A 40 2.86 -0.54 -3.82
C SER A 40 4.09 0.25 -4.25
N CYS A 41 4.87 -0.35 -5.14
CA CYS A 41 5.91 0.32 -5.93
C CYS A 41 5.44 0.35 -7.38
N ILE A 42 5.24 1.57 -7.91
CA ILE A 42 4.80 1.81 -9.28
C ILE A 42 5.97 2.44 -10.02
N GLU A 43 6.45 1.76 -11.05
CA GLU A 43 7.60 2.18 -11.84
C GLU A 43 7.14 2.48 -13.26
N PHE A 44 7.43 3.69 -13.73
CA PHE A 44 7.20 4.11 -15.10
C PHE A 44 8.52 4.43 -15.78
N HIS A 45 8.74 3.82 -16.94
CA HIS A 45 9.91 4.03 -17.77
C HIS A 45 9.57 4.82 -19.04
N ARG A 46 10.51 5.63 -19.52
CA ARG A 46 10.40 6.46 -20.73
C ARG A 46 10.02 5.68 -21.99
N ASN A 47 10.31 4.38 -22.05
CA ASN A 47 9.87 3.50 -23.13
C ASN A 47 8.37 3.10 -23.05
N GLY A 48 7.60 3.75 -22.17
CA GLY A 48 6.17 3.48 -21.97
C GLY A 48 5.88 2.29 -21.08
N ARG A 49 6.90 1.60 -20.55
CA ARG A 49 6.72 0.45 -19.65
C ARG A 49 6.27 0.93 -18.27
N LEU A 50 5.10 0.47 -17.84
CA LEU A 50 4.61 0.60 -16.47
C LEU A 50 4.66 -0.75 -15.76
N SER A 51 5.21 -0.80 -14.55
CA SER A 51 5.12 -1.96 -13.67
C SER A 51 4.64 -1.59 -12.28
N VAL A 52 3.79 -2.44 -11.71
CA VAL A 52 3.30 -2.30 -10.33
C VAL A 52 3.68 -3.55 -9.56
N SER A 53 4.37 -3.41 -8.44
CA SER A 53 4.71 -4.49 -7.51
C SER A 53 4.33 -4.08 -6.09
N GLY A 54 4.28 -5.02 -5.15
CA GLY A 54 3.90 -4.69 -3.78
C GLY A 54 3.44 -5.86 -2.94
N ASP A 55 2.99 -5.54 -1.73
CA ASP A 55 2.42 -6.46 -0.77
C ASP A 55 1.14 -5.91 -0.12
N ILE A 56 0.32 -6.83 0.38
CA ILE A 56 -0.89 -6.53 1.15
C ILE A 56 -0.77 -7.30 2.47
N LEU A 57 -0.72 -6.55 3.56
CA LEU A 57 -0.79 -7.08 4.91
C LEU A 57 -2.22 -6.99 5.42
N VAL A 58 -2.84 -8.14 5.69
CA VAL A 58 -4.15 -8.21 6.34
C VAL A 58 -3.99 -8.19 7.86
N THR A 59 -4.72 -7.29 8.51
CA THR A 59 -4.76 -7.11 9.96
C THR A 59 -6.20 -6.95 10.43
N THR A 60 -6.41 -6.69 11.71
CA THR A 60 -7.67 -6.17 12.30
C THR A 60 -7.37 -4.93 13.14
N GLY A 61 -8.36 -4.09 13.41
CA GLY A 61 -8.18 -2.93 14.30
C GLY A 61 -7.57 -3.32 15.66
N SER A 62 -8.14 -4.33 16.32
CA SER A 62 -7.71 -4.87 17.62
C SER A 62 -6.31 -5.49 17.63
N SER A 63 -5.83 -5.95 16.47
CA SER A 63 -4.48 -6.51 16.35
C SER A 63 -3.39 -5.46 16.09
N THR A 64 -3.80 -4.23 15.76
CA THR A 64 -2.93 -3.13 15.32
C THR A 64 -2.87 -2.03 16.37
N PHE A 65 -4.01 -1.64 16.91
CA PHE A 65 -4.18 -0.58 17.91
C PHE A 65 -4.54 -1.18 19.26
N THR A 66 -4.17 -0.52 20.37
CA THR A 66 -4.65 -0.92 21.70
C THR A 66 -6.11 -0.51 21.90
N ALA A 67 -6.77 -1.07 22.92
CA ALA A 67 -8.16 -0.73 23.24
C ALA A 67 -8.33 0.77 23.55
N GLU A 68 -7.31 1.40 24.11
CA GLU A 68 -7.28 2.83 24.40
C GLU A 68 -7.05 3.69 23.14
N GLU A 69 -6.35 3.15 22.14
CA GLU A 69 -6.08 3.84 20.87
C GLU A 69 -7.27 3.79 19.91
N ILE A 70 -8.04 2.68 19.89
CA ILE A 70 -9.15 2.44 18.95
C ILE A 70 -10.13 3.63 18.83
N PRO A 71 -10.61 4.23 19.94
CA PRO A 71 -11.55 5.36 19.86
C PRO A 71 -10.96 6.60 19.18
N TYR A 72 -9.63 6.72 19.14
CA TYR A 72 -8.91 7.90 18.65
C TYR A 72 -8.21 7.67 17.31
N VAL A 73 -8.43 6.52 16.66
CA VAL A 73 -7.79 6.21 15.37
C VAL A 73 -8.20 7.24 14.30
N GLY A 74 -9.40 7.80 14.35
CA GLY A 74 -9.81 8.86 13.43
C GLY A 74 -8.92 10.10 13.51
N GLU A 75 -8.52 10.46 14.73
CA GLU A 75 -7.78 11.67 15.09
C GLU A 75 -6.25 11.48 15.07
N MET A 76 -5.77 10.24 15.11
CA MET A 76 -4.33 9.95 15.05
C MET A 76 -3.70 10.47 13.75
N THR A 77 -2.51 11.05 13.88
CA THR A 77 -1.70 11.42 12.71
C THR A 77 -1.32 10.19 11.87
N LEU A 78 -1.15 10.38 10.56
CA LEU A 78 -0.68 9.34 9.64
C LEU A 78 0.60 8.65 10.12
N ARG A 79 1.56 9.44 10.63
CA ARG A 79 2.83 8.94 11.16
C ARG A 79 2.63 8.04 12.38
N ALA A 80 1.72 8.40 13.29
CA ALA A 80 1.43 7.60 14.47
C ALA A 80 0.79 6.27 14.07
N LYS A 81 -0.19 6.28 13.16
CA LYS A 81 -0.85 5.07 12.64
C LYS A 81 0.14 4.11 11.98
N ARG A 82 1.01 4.63 11.11
CA ARG A 82 2.08 3.85 10.47
C ARG A 82 2.97 3.16 11.51
N LYS A 83 3.38 3.90 12.56
CA LYS A 83 4.19 3.35 13.64
C LYS A 83 3.47 2.23 14.42
N SER A 84 2.15 2.34 14.62
CA SER A 84 1.37 1.28 15.27
C SER A 84 1.33 0.00 14.42
N VAL A 85 1.19 0.12 13.11
CA VAL A 85 1.27 -1.03 12.18
C VAL A 85 2.65 -1.66 12.17
N GLU A 86 3.71 -0.87 12.09
CA GLU A 86 5.10 -1.36 12.15
C GLU A 86 5.38 -2.10 13.47
N LYS A 87 4.91 -1.57 14.60
CA LYS A 87 5.01 -2.28 15.89
C LYS A 87 4.18 -3.57 15.91
N ALA A 88 2.95 -3.53 15.40
CA ALA A 88 2.08 -4.69 15.37
C ALA A 88 2.64 -5.81 14.50
N SER A 89 3.17 -5.48 13.33
CA SER A 89 3.85 -6.42 12.45
C SER A 89 5.10 -7.00 13.13
N ALA A 90 5.98 -6.16 13.69
CA ALA A 90 7.18 -6.63 14.41
C ALA A 90 6.84 -7.59 15.56
N ARG A 91 5.84 -7.26 16.39
CA ARG A 91 5.35 -8.16 17.47
C ARG A 91 4.89 -9.51 16.93
N ARG A 92 4.21 -9.54 15.78
CA ARG A 92 3.74 -10.78 15.16
C ARG A 92 4.87 -11.60 14.56
N TYR A 93 5.89 -10.97 13.96
CA TYR A 93 7.10 -11.66 13.52
C TYR A 93 7.82 -12.35 14.69
N HIS A 94 7.86 -11.72 15.87
CA HIS A 94 8.44 -12.33 17.07
C HIS A 94 7.55 -13.39 17.73
N ALA A 95 6.24 -13.33 17.52
CA ALA A 95 5.27 -14.31 18.03
C ALA A 95 4.94 -15.43 17.01
N ALA A 96 5.65 -15.49 15.88
CA ALA A 96 5.40 -16.43 14.78
C ALA A 96 5.89 -17.86 15.06
N ASP A 97 5.58 -18.36 16.26
CA ASP A 97 5.43 -19.79 16.54
C ASP A 97 3.95 -20.18 16.59
N GLY A 98 3.01 -19.37 16.05
CA GLY A 98 1.61 -19.81 16.02
C GLY A 98 0.46 -18.89 15.55
N ARG A 99 0.65 -17.75 14.88
CA ARG A 99 -0.50 -16.99 14.31
C ARG A 99 -0.29 -16.55 12.86
N HIS A 100 -1.23 -16.97 12.00
CA HIS A 100 -1.33 -16.69 10.57
C HIS A 100 -1.30 -15.18 10.27
N VAL A 101 -0.19 -14.70 9.71
CA VAL A 101 -0.18 -13.45 8.95
C VAL A 101 -0.48 -13.83 7.51
N THR A 102 -1.58 -13.31 6.96
CA THR A 102 -1.85 -13.49 5.54
C THR A 102 -1.23 -12.34 4.78
N LEU A 103 -0.07 -12.61 4.18
CA LEU A 103 0.61 -11.71 3.27
C LEU A 103 0.24 -12.09 1.84
N TYR A 104 -0.33 -11.15 1.09
CA TYR A 104 -0.53 -11.33 -0.35
C TYR A 104 0.52 -10.52 -1.10
N THR A 105 1.21 -11.16 -2.03
CA THR A 105 2.10 -10.45 -2.96
C THR A 105 1.29 -9.99 -4.16
N MET A 106 1.44 -8.71 -4.53
CA MET A 106 0.87 -8.23 -5.78
C MET A 106 1.69 -8.76 -6.95
N LYS A 107 1.02 -9.40 -7.91
CA LYS A 107 1.69 -9.85 -9.14
C LYS A 107 2.14 -8.63 -9.93
N GLN A 108 3.38 -8.65 -10.41
CA GLN A 108 3.88 -7.63 -11.31
C GLN A 108 3.06 -7.62 -12.61
N VAL A 109 2.37 -6.51 -12.86
CA VAL A 109 1.64 -6.29 -14.12
C VAL A 109 2.45 -5.32 -14.96
N ARG A 110 2.81 -5.74 -16.18
CA ARG A 110 3.41 -4.88 -17.20
C ARG A 110 2.30 -4.33 -18.08
N VAL A 111 2.16 -3.02 -18.14
CA VAL A 111 1.28 -2.37 -19.11
C VAL A 111 2.14 -1.94 -20.30
N GLU A 112 1.85 -2.50 -21.48
CA GLU A 112 2.46 -2.07 -22.73
C GLU A 112 1.82 -0.75 -23.18
N PRO A 113 2.59 0.20 -23.73
CA PRO A 113 2.04 1.44 -24.24
C PRO A 113 1.03 1.14 -25.34
N ALA A 114 -0.14 1.77 -25.27
CA ALA A 114 -1.09 1.75 -26.37
C ALA A 114 -0.41 2.37 -27.59
N THR A 115 -0.38 1.65 -28.72
CA THR A 115 -0.01 2.24 -30.01
C THR A 115 -1.08 3.27 -30.34
N CYS A 116 -0.76 4.54 -30.14
CA CYS A 116 -1.53 5.62 -30.74
C CYS A 116 -1.28 5.51 -32.25
N ASN A 117 -2.17 4.84 -32.98
CA ASN A 117 -2.15 4.92 -34.43
C ASN A 117 -2.49 6.38 -34.78
N GLU A 118 -1.48 7.18 -35.09
CA GLU A 118 -1.69 8.40 -35.83
C GLU A 118 -2.39 8.00 -37.13
N VAL A 119 -3.67 8.32 -37.23
CA VAL A 119 -4.38 8.32 -38.51
C VAL A 119 -3.80 9.50 -39.28
N SER A 120 -2.73 9.22 -40.03
CA SER A 120 -2.24 10.10 -41.08
C SER A 120 -3.20 10.00 -42.27
N GLY A 121 -4.20 10.87 -42.27
CA GLY A 121 -5.06 11.18 -43.42
C GLY A 121 -5.72 12.52 -43.13
N PHE A 122 -5.65 13.55 -43.97
CA PHE A 122 -5.53 13.61 -45.41
C PHE A 122 -4.64 14.80 -45.85
N ALA A 123 -4.20 14.71 -47.10
CA ALA A 123 -3.48 15.70 -47.90
C ALA A 123 -4.13 17.09 -47.93
#